data_AF-A0A9D8HLL5-F1
#
_entry.id   AF-A0A9D8HLL5-F1
#
_cell.length_a   1.000
_cell.length_b   1.000
_cell.length_c   1.000
_cell.angle_alpha   90.00
_cell.angle_beta   90.00
_cell.angle_gamma   90.00
#
_symmetry.space_group_name_H-M   'P 1'
#
loop_
_entity.id
_entity.type
_entity.pdbx_description
1 polymer ?
#
loop_
_entity_poly.entity_id
_entity_poly.type
_entity_poly.pdbx_seq_one_letter_code
_entity_poly.pdbx_strand_id
1 'polypeptide(L)'
;MNDFINECDNLVLEVKGLLKQNTEWILRYREYAEKIISNIETIKSLKHGRFREWSPLYLYMNVTQAKSQMEFSLRYLGQEVARLNAVKDMITISTKNFVKNNERDFGCKIKLDDVEWKSKTASDFRRHFLNCTKRTDNSGKKNEEHRIESLILTEFSKNTGANKAFSYIQPVKIAGVARFQMPTPLYASDINNLKYCGFRGGGIDILARTGRGRTTKLCIMELKDENDKKEPPAKVIKQDLAYAVFIMELLRSESGQNWWKIFGFGGIVPKSIELYVVCVMPSSKNNNTSFADKIIYSGKDNFHFQYMYFQENNNEVVDVVTSLKKYVSK
;
A
#
# COMPACT_ATOMS: atom_id res chain seq x y z
N MET A 1 -20.39 23.16 -1.56
CA MET A 1 -20.29 21.82 -2.19
C MET A 1 -19.65 21.91 -3.58
N ASN A 2 -20.01 22.91 -4.39
CA ASN A 2 -19.28 23.27 -5.60
C ASN A 2 -17.81 23.61 -5.32
N ASP A 3 -17.53 24.24 -4.18
CA ASP A 3 -16.15 24.62 -3.81
C ASP A 3 -15.21 23.43 -3.68
N PHE A 4 -15.66 22.33 -3.05
CA PHE A 4 -14.83 21.12 -2.90
C PHE A 4 -14.47 20.49 -4.26
N ILE A 5 -15.42 20.43 -5.19
CA ILE A 5 -15.16 19.89 -6.53
C ILE A 5 -14.20 20.80 -7.29
N ASN A 6 -14.44 22.12 -7.26
CA ASN A 6 -13.55 23.10 -7.88
C ASN A 6 -12.12 23.03 -7.31
N GLU A 7 -11.99 22.86 -5.98
CA GLU A 7 -10.69 22.65 -5.33
C GLU A 7 -10.01 21.37 -5.81
N CYS A 8 -10.76 20.29 -6.02
CA CYS A 8 -10.22 19.03 -6.54
C CYS A 8 -9.82 19.15 -8.01
N ASP A 9 -10.62 19.82 -8.85
CA ASP A 9 -10.28 20.09 -10.25
C ASP A 9 -9.00 20.93 -10.35
N ASN A 10 -8.87 21.98 -9.53
CA ASN A 10 -7.66 22.79 -9.46
C ASN A 10 -6.45 21.96 -9.02
N LEU A 11 -6.62 21.09 -8.03
CA LEU A 11 -5.56 20.20 -7.57
C LEU A 11 -5.10 19.23 -8.67
N VAL A 12 -6.02 18.67 -9.47
CA VAL A 12 -5.66 17.84 -10.63
C VAL A 12 -4.80 18.62 -11.62
N LEU A 13 -5.16 19.88 -11.92
CA LEU A 13 -4.38 20.73 -12.82
C LEU A 13 -3.00 21.06 -12.24
N GLU A 14 -2.92 21.35 -10.94
CA GLU A 14 -1.68 21.65 -10.23
C GLU A 14 -0.71 20.46 -10.27
N VAL A 15 -1.18 19.27 -9.89
CA VAL A 15 -0.35 18.05 -9.92
C VAL A 15 0.16 17.75 -11.34
N LYS A 16 -0.71 17.87 -12.35
CA LYS A 16 -0.30 17.70 -13.76
C LYS A 16 0.72 18.74 -14.18
N GLY A 17 0.57 19.99 -13.73
CA GLY A 17 1.55 21.05 -13.94
C GLY A 17 2.91 20.70 -13.37
N LEU A 18 2.96 20.25 -12.11
CA LEU A 18 4.19 19.81 -11.44
C LEU A 18 4.86 18.65 -12.18
N LEU A 19 4.09 17.65 -12.60
CA LEU A 19 4.62 16.48 -13.33
C LEU A 19 5.12 16.84 -14.73
N LYS A 20 4.47 17.79 -15.41
CA LYS A 20 4.90 18.29 -16.74
C LYS A 20 6.16 19.12 -16.66
N GLN A 21 6.33 19.91 -15.60
CA GLN A 21 7.54 20.72 -15.39
C GLN A 21 8.76 19.86 -14.99
N ASN A 22 8.54 18.66 -14.46
CA ASN A 22 9.59 17.78 -13.94
C ASN A 22 9.56 16.41 -14.63
N THR A 23 9.96 16.33 -15.90
CA THR A 23 9.78 15.11 -16.71
C THR A 23 10.68 13.92 -16.34
N GLU A 24 11.63 14.07 -15.41
CA GLU A 24 12.55 12.99 -15.03
C GLU A 24 11.84 11.73 -14.53
N TRP A 25 10.68 11.89 -13.86
CA TRP A 25 9.93 10.74 -13.35
C TRP A 25 9.54 9.77 -14.46
N ILE A 26 9.34 10.23 -15.70
CA ILE A 26 8.93 9.38 -16.83
C ILE A 26 10.01 8.32 -17.06
N LEU A 27 11.27 8.75 -17.23
CA LEU A 27 12.40 7.85 -17.44
C LEU A 27 12.63 6.98 -16.21
N ARG A 28 12.63 7.56 -15.01
CA ARG A 28 12.89 6.84 -13.77
C ARG A 28 11.87 5.73 -13.51
N TYR A 29 10.57 6.01 -13.69
CA TYR A 29 9.53 5.01 -13.50
C TYR A 29 9.46 4.00 -14.64
N ARG A 30 9.90 4.36 -15.86
CA ARG A 30 10.12 3.38 -16.94
C ARG A 30 11.20 2.36 -16.56
N GLU A 31 12.37 2.82 -16.14
CA GLU A 31 13.47 1.94 -15.73
C GLU A 31 13.08 1.06 -14.53
N TYR A 32 12.31 1.61 -13.59
CA TYR A 32 11.75 0.84 -12.49
C TYR A 32 10.86 -0.28 -13.00
N ALA A 33 9.92 0.02 -13.92
CA ALA A 33 8.98 -0.96 -14.43
C ALA A 33 9.68 -2.08 -15.20
N GLU A 34 10.65 -1.74 -16.06
CA GLU A 34 11.43 -2.70 -16.85
C GLU A 34 12.16 -3.69 -15.94
N LYS A 35 12.88 -3.18 -14.93
CA LYS A 35 13.63 -4.00 -13.97
C LYS A 35 12.72 -4.83 -13.07
N ILE A 36 11.57 -4.29 -12.65
CA ILE A 36 10.60 -5.06 -11.88
C ILE A 36 10.07 -6.21 -12.74
N ILE A 37 9.69 -5.94 -14.00
CA ILE A 37 9.17 -6.96 -14.91
C ILE A 37 10.18 -8.07 -15.18
N SER A 38 11.45 -7.73 -15.42
CA SER A 38 12.50 -8.74 -15.59
C SER A 38 12.67 -9.63 -14.37
N ASN A 39 12.33 -9.11 -13.19
CA ASN A 39 12.48 -9.79 -11.91
C ASN A 39 11.22 -10.57 -11.46
N ILE A 40 10.06 -10.41 -12.11
CA ILE A 40 8.78 -10.99 -11.65
C ILE A 40 8.86 -12.50 -11.44
N GLU A 41 9.37 -13.26 -12.42
CA GLU A 41 9.39 -14.72 -12.33
C GLU A 41 10.37 -15.21 -11.28
N THR A 42 11.52 -14.55 -11.13
CA THR A 42 12.45 -14.80 -10.03
C THR A 42 11.77 -14.57 -8.68
N ILE A 43 11.09 -13.43 -8.48
CA ILE A 43 10.38 -13.12 -7.23
C ILE A 43 9.31 -14.18 -6.93
N LYS A 44 8.52 -14.60 -7.93
CA LYS A 44 7.51 -15.67 -7.76
C LYS A 44 8.13 -16.99 -7.34
N SER A 45 9.22 -17.40 -7.99
CA SER A 45 9.89 -18.68 -7.71
C SER A 45 10.38 -18.80 -6.26
N LEU A 46 10.83 -17.68 -5.68
CA LEU A 46 11.27 -17.60 -4.28
C LEU A 46 10.14 -17.92 -3.31
N LYS A 47 8.92 -17.43 -3.56
CA LYS A 47 7.74 -17.76 -2.73
C LYS A 47 7.32 -19.22 -2.88
N HIS A 48 7.12 -19.70 -4.11
CA HIS A 48 6.50 -21.02 -4.31
C HIS A 48 7.39 -22.20 -3.89
N GLY A 49 8.71 -22.08 -4.00
CA GLY A 49 9.63 -23.18 -3.67
C GLY A 49 10.37 -23.07 -2.33
N ARG A 50 10.50 -21.86 -1.76
CA ARG A 50 11.55 -21.59 -0.76
C ARG A 50 11.09 -20.81 0.47
N PHE A 51 10.05 -19.99 0.34
CA PHE A 51 9.49 -19.19 1.42
C PHE A 51 7.95 -19.23 1.43
N ARG A 52 7.37 -19.84 2.46
CA ARG A 52 5.95 -19.65 2.78
C ARG A 52 5.82 -18.46 3.72
N GLU A 53 5.01 -17.47 3.33
CA GLU A 53 4.62 -16.38 4.23
C GLU A 53 4.04 -16.99 5.51
N TRP A 54 4.50 -16.48 6.65
CA TRP A 54 4.23 -17.08 7.94
C TRP A 54 3.57 -16.05 8.83
N SER A 55 2.24 -16.06 8.87
CA SER A 55 1.48 -15.18 9.76
C SER A 55 1.97 -15.38 11.20
N PRO A 56 2.24 -14.30 11.97
CA PRO A 56 1.84 -12.90 11.73
C PRO A 56 2.89 -12.01 11.00
N LEU A 57 3.89 -12.60 10.35
CA LEU A 57 4.93 -11.89 9.60
C LEU A 57 4.55 -11.76 8.10
N TYR A 58 4.60 -10.54 7.58
CA TYR A 58 4.21 -10.22 6.21
C TYR A 58 5.37 -9.65 5.40
N LEU A 59 5.42 -10.00 4.12
CA LEU A 59 6.43 -9.47 3.19
C LEU A 59 6.00 -8.14 2.59
N TYR A 60 6.92 -7.20 2.57
CA TYR A 60 6.81 -5.92 1.89
C TYR A 60 7.98 -5.74 0.92
N MET A 61 7.70 -5.07 -0.20
CA MET A 61 8.71 -4.62 -1.14
C MET A 61 8.37 -3.22 -1.63
N ASN A 62 9.37 -2.34 -1.68
CA ASN A 62 9.31 -1.12 -2.45
C ASN A 62 9.95 -1.31 -3.84
N VAL A 63 9.91 -0.25 -4.66
CA VAL A 63 10.47 -0.27 -6.02
C VAL A 63 11.98 -0.54 -6.04
N THR A 64 12.73 -0.01 -5.07
CA THR A 64 14.18 -0.22 -4.97
C THR A 64 14.50 -1.69 -4.70
N GLN A 65 13.79 -2.31 -3.74
CA GLN A 65 13.95 -3.71 -3.41
C GLN A 65 13.58 -4.63 -4.58
N ALA A 66 12.48 -4.32 -5.28
CA ALA A 66 11.99 -5.09 -6.41
C ALA A 66 12.89 -5.00 -7.66
N LYS A 67 13.59 -3.89 -7.87
CA LYS A 67 14.43 -3.69 -9.07
C LYS A 67 15.87 -4.20 -8.94
N SER A 68 16.43 -4.34 -7.73
CA SER A 68 17.87 -4.65 -7.57
C SER A 68 18.18 -5.88 -6.73
N GLN A 69 17.71 -5.96 -5.49
CA GLN A 69 18.34 -6.81 -4.48
C GLN A 69 17.58 -8.10 -4.14
N MET A 70 16.39 -8.32 -4.72
CA MET A 70 15.51 -9.43 -4.30
C MET A 70 15.40 -9.49 -2.76
N GLU A 71 15.38 -8.30 -2.13
CA GLU A 71 15.29 -8.11 -0.69
C GLU A 71 13.81 -7.91 -0.34
N PHE A 72 13.39 -8.46 0.79
CA PHE A 72 12.06 -8.24 1.34
C PHE A 72 12.17 -7.64 2.74
N SER A 73 11.39 -6.60 3.00
CA SER A 73 11.13 -6.15 4.36
C SER A 73 10.16 -7.13 5.03
N LEU A 74 10.58 -7.77 6.11
CA LEU A 74 9.73 -8.65 6.91
C LEU A 74 9.12 -7.83 8.05
N ARG A 75 7.78 -7.74 8.07
CA ARG A 75 7.07 -6.87 9.00
C ARG A 75 6.14 -7.63 9.94
N TYR A 76 6.09 -7.21 11.20
CA TYR A 76 5.13 -7.64 12.22
C TYR A 76 4.34 -6.41 12.69
N LEU A 77 3.01 -6.46 12.63
CA LEU A 77 2.14 -5.32 12.97
C LEU A 77 2.57 -4.01 12.28
N GLY A 78 2.96 -4.11 11.00
CA GLY A 78 3.41 -2.96 10.19
C GLY A 78 4.84 -2.50 10.40
N GLN A 79 5.54 -3.00 11.43
CA GLN A 79 6.93 -2.63 11.72
C GLN A 79 7.92 -3.58 11.08
N GLU A 80 9.00 -3.04 10.51
CA GLU A 80 10.11 -3.87 10.04
C GLU A 80 10.85 -4.49 11.21
N VAL A 81 10.89 -5.82 11.21
CA VAL A 81 11.55 -6.62 12.27
C VAL A 81 12.75 -7.40 11.74
N ALA A 82 12.83 -7.60 10.43
CA ALA A 82 13.98 -8.21 9.77
C ALA A 82 13.98 -7.90 8.26
N ARG A 83 15.09 -8.22 7.61
CA ARG A 83 15.20 -8.28 6.16
C ARG A 83 15.42 -9.72 5.71
N LEU A 84 14.82 -10.08 4.59
CA LEU A 84 15.10 -11.32 3.88
C LEU A 84 15.87 -11.00 2.60
N ASN A 85 16.96 -11.71 2.37
CA ASN A 85 17.74 -11.61 1.14
C ASN A 85 17.63 -12.93 0.38
N ALA A 86 17.32 -12.85 -0.90
CA ALA A 86 17.38 -14.01 -1.78
C ALA A 86 18.65 -13.95 -2.63
N VAL A 87 19.60 -14.84 -2.32
CA VAL A 87 20.85 -14.97 -3.07
C VAL A 87 20.87 -16.33 -3.74
N LYS A 88 20.77 -16.33 -5.08
CA LYS A 88 20.63 -17.53 -5.90
C LYS A 88 19.46 -18.40 -5.42
N ASP A 89 19.78 -19.48 -4.71
CA ASP A 89 18.85 -20.49 -4.24
C ASP A 89 18.65 -20.53 -2.73
N MET A 90 19.31 -19.62 -2.01
CA MET A 90 19.21 -19.51 -0.57
C MET A 90 18.46 -18.25 -0.18
N ILE A 91 17.61 -18.36 0.85
CA ILE A 91 16.98 -17.21 1.50
C ILE A 91 17.61 -17.08 2.87
N THR A 92 18.19 -15.91 3.14
CA THR A 92 18.75 -15.57 4.44
C THR A 92 17.92 -14.51 5.13
N ILE A 93 18.02 -14.45 6.46
CA ILE A 93 17.37 -13.45 7.30
C ILE A 93 18.39 -12.70 8.15
N SER A 94 18.23 -11.38 8.23
CA SER A 94 19.06 -10.51 9.08
C SER A 94 18.20 -9.56 9.92
N THR A 95 18.58 -9.41 11.20
CA THR A 95 17.99 -8.44 12.13
C THR A 95 18.94 -7.28 12.43
N LYS A 96 20.08 -7.16 11.73
CA LYS A 96 21.19 -6.25 12.08
C LYS A 96 20.77 -4.81 12.39
N ASN A 97 19.84 -4.26 11.61
CA ASN A 97 19.34 -2.89 11.78
C ASN A 97 18.08 -2.77 12.65
N PHE A 98 17.57 -3.89 13.17
CA PHE A 98 16.27 -3.97 13.83
C PHE A 98 16.36 -4.43 15.29
N VAL A 99 17.52 -4.92 15.76
CA VAL A 99 17.72 -5.46 17.12
C VAL A 99 17.15 -4.54 18.21
N LYS A 100 17.51 -3.26 18.18
CA LYS A 100 17.07 -2.29 19.21
C LYS A 100 15.55 -2.11 19.24
N ASN A 101 14.93 -1.96 18.06
CA ASN A 101 13.48 -1.78 17.95
C ASN A 101 12.75 -3.08 18.27
N ASN A 102 13.27 -4.23 17.84
CA ASN A 102 12.73 -5.55 18.16
C ASN A 102 12.69 -5.83 19.66
N GLU A 103 13.77 -5.48 20.37
CA GLU A 103 13.84 -5.63 21.83
C GLU A 103 12.90 -4.65 22.54
N ARG A 104 12.90 -3.38 22.15
CA ARG A 104 12.04 -2.34 22.73
C ARG A 104 10.55 -2.62 22.52
N ASP A 105 10.16 -2.87 21.28
CA ASP A 105 8.74 -2.91 20.87
C ASP A 105 8.11 -4.29 21.06
N PHE A 106 8.91 -5.36 21.03
CA PHE A 106 8.42 -6.74 21.02
C PHE A 106 9.18 -7.70 21.95
N GLY A 107 10.14 -7.21 22.75
CA GLY A 107 10.94 -8.04 23.65
C GLY A 107 11.82 -9.08 22.95
N CYS A 108 12.02 -8.98 21.63
CA CYS A 108 12.76 -9.98 20.87
C CYS A 108 14.26 -9.68 20.90
N LYS A 109 15.02 -10.50 21.64
CA LYS A 109 16.49 -10.39 21.77
C LYS A 109 17.26 -11.23 20.74
N ILE A 110 16.56 -11.95 19.87
CA ILE A 110 17.16 -12.85 18.89
C ILE A 110 17.87 -12.01 17.83
N LYS A 111 19.19 -12.23 17.68
CA LYS A 111 20.03 -11.58 16.68
C LYS A 111 20.33 -12.56 15.56
N LEU A 112 20.04 -12.16 14.33
CA LEU A 112 20.30 -12.92 13.12
C LEU A 112 21.21 -12.10 12.22
N ASP A 113 22.30 -12.70 11.75
CA ASP A 113 23.25 -12.09 10.81
C ASP A 113 23.33 -12.98 9.57
N ASP A 114 22.50 -12.67 8.58
CA ASP A 114 22.37 -13.38 7.30
C ASP A 114 22.32 -14.92 7.42
N VAL A 115 21.63 -15.43 8.44
CA VAL A 115 21.46 -16.88 8.64
C VAL A 115 20.40 -17.43 7.70
N GLU A 116 20.47 -18.71 7.36
CA GLU A 116 19.48 -19.36 6.51
C GLU A 116 18.07 -19.27 7.12
N TRP A 117 17.07 -18.92 6.30
CA TRP A 117 15.67 -18.80 6.71
C TRP A 117 15.10 -20.07 7.35
N LYS A 118 15.58 -21.25 6.91
CA LYS A 118 15.15 -22.55 7.43
C LYS A 118 15.93 -23.00 8.67
N SER A 119 16.94 -22.24 9.10
CA SER A 119 17.72 -22.58 10.29
C SER A 119 16.86 -22.59 11.57
N LYS A 120 17.38 -23.28 12.59
CA LYS A 120 16.75 -23.36 13.90
C LYS A 120 16.58 -21.98 14.55
N THR A 121 17.60 -21.11 14.49
CA THR A 121 17.55 -19.75 15.04
C THR A 121 16.54 -18.85 14.33
N ALA A 122 16.45 -18.94 12.99
CA ALA A 122 15.40 -18.26 12.25
C ALA A 122 14.00 -18.79 12.59
N SER A 123 13.88 -20.10 12.88
CA SER A 123 12.62 -20.67 13.37
C SER A 123 12.23 -20.18 14.75
N ASP A 124 13.20 -20.00 15.65
CA ASP A 124 12.95 -19.47 16.99
C ASP A 124 12.56 -17.99 16.92
N PHE A 125 13.16 -17.21 16.02
CA PHE A 125 12.73 -15.84 15.71
C PHE A 125 11.27 -15.78 15.25
N ARG A 126 10.88 -16.62 14.28
CA ARG A 126 9.47 -16.71 13.87
C ARG A 126 8.57 -17.04 15.05
N ARG A 127 8.92 -18.09 15.80
CA ARG A 127 8.14 -18.54 16.96
C ARG A 127 7.92 -17.44 18.00
N HIS A 128 8.93 -16.61 18.25
CA HIS A 128 8.79 -15.43 19.12
C HIS A 128 7.63 -14.55 18.66
N PHE A 129 7.58 -14.18 17.38
CA PHE A 129 6.55 -13.28 16.84
C PHE A 129 5.16 -13.92 16.73
N LEU A 130 5.05 -15.24 16.61
CA LEU A 130 3.74 -15.92 16.71
C LEU A 130 3.17 -15.91 18.12
N ASN A 131 4.04 -16.08 19.11
CA ASN A 131 3.64 -16.06 20.51
C ASN A 131 3.57 -14.62 21.06
N CYS A 132 4.08 -13.65 20.32
CA CYS A 132 3.92 -12.23 20.61
C CYS A 132 2.49 -11.83 20.28
N THR A 133 1.72 -11.43 21.29
CA THR A 133 0.31 -11.05 21.11
C THR A 133 0.14 -9.54 20.94
N LYS A 134 1.05 -8.72 21.47
CA LYS A 134 0.96 -7.24 21.51
C LYS A 134 2.36 -6.61 21.58
N ARG A 135 2.46 -5.34 21.17
CA ARG A 135 3.63 -4.49 21.49
C ARG A 135 3.82 -4.38 23.00
N THR A 136 5.06 -4.48 23.45
CA THR A 136 5.44 -4.35 24.87
C THR A 136 5.50 -2.88 25.31
N ASP A 137 5.95 -1.99 24.42
CA ASP A 137 6.00 -0.56 24.67
C ASP A 137 4.86 0.17 23.94
N ASN A 138 4.08 0.94 24.70
CA ASN A 138 2.96 1.75 24.22
C ASN A 138 3.33 3.24 24.09
N SER A 139 4.58 3.64 24.37
CA SER A 139 5.05 5.03 24.26
C SER A 139 4.93 5.59 22.84
N GLY A 140 4.92 4.71 21.83
CA GLY A 140 4.74 5.02 20.40
C GLY A 140 3.29 5.02 19.88
N LYS A 141 2.27 4.89 20.75
CA LYS A 141 0.83 4.83 20.36
C LYS A 141 0.32 5.99 19.48
N LYS A 142 1.08 7.07 19.35
CA LYS A 142 0.73 8.25 18.54
C LYS A 142 1.06 8.11 17.05
N ASN A 143 1.68 7.00 16.62
CA ASN A 143 2.00 6.72 15.21
C ASN A 143 1.67 5.24 14.90
N GLU A 144 0.39 4.90 14.87
CA GLU A 144 -0.09 3.53 14.62
C GLU A 144 -0.51 3.31 13.16
N GLU A 145 -0.34 4.30 12.28
CA GLU A 145 -0.68 4.22 10.85
C GLU A 145 -0.13 2.95 10.19
N HIS A 146 1.13 2.60 10.39
CA HIS A 146 1.70 1.36 9.84
C HIS A 146 1.03 0.09 10.39
N ARG A 147 0.61 0.07 11.65
CA ARG A 147 -0.12 -1.06 12.23
C ARG A 147 -1.49 -1.17 11.56
N ILE A 148 -2.22 -0.06 11.45
CA ILE A 148 -3.51 0.00 10.78
C ILE A 148 -3.36 -0.41 9.30
N GLU A 149 -2.36 0.08 8.58
CA GLU A 149 -2.06 -0.29 7.21
C GLU A 149 -1.86 -1.81 7.11
N SER A 150 -1.07 -2.38 8.03
CA SER A 150 -0.85 -3.82 8.08
C SER A 150 -2.13 -4.61 8.38
N LEU A 151 -2.99 -4.10 9.27
CA LEU A 151 -4.29 -4.68 9.60
C LEU A 151 -5.21 -4.70 8.37
N ILE A 152 -5.40 -3.55 7.72
CA ILE A 152 -6.27 -3.41 6.55
C ILE A 152 -5.76 -4.27 5.39
N LEU A 153 -4.45 -4.27 5.12
CA LEU A 153 -3.84 -5.13 4.08
C LEU A 153 -3.99 -6.63 4.41
N THR A 154 -3.99 -7.00 5.69
CA THR A 154 -4.25 -8.38 6.14
C THR A 154 -5.70 -8.77 5.86
N GLU A 155 -6.63 -7.90 6.22
CA GLU A 155 -8.07 -8.12 5.97
C GLU A 155 -8.35 -8.25 4.46
N PHE A 156 -7.80 -7.35 3.64
CA PHE A 156 -7.91 -7.45 2.18
C PHE A 156 -7.29 -8.74 1.64
N SER A 157 -6.21 -9.24 2.25
CA SER A 157 -5.49 -10.44 1.80
C SER A 157 -6.16 -11.77 2.15
N LYS A 158 -7.25 -11.80 2.93
CA LYS A 158 -7.98 -13.05 3.23
C LYS A 158 -8.42 -13.75 1.93
N ASN A 159 -8.56 -15.07 1.91
CA ASN A 159 -8.90 -15.81 0.68
C ASN A 159 -10.40 -16.08 0.52
N THR A 160 -11.15 -16.17 1.63
CA THR A 160 -12.57 -16.54 1.64
C THR A 160 -13.44 -15.31 1.87
N GLY A 161 -14.26 -14.94 0.88
CA GLY A 161 -15.14 -13.76 0.96
C GLY A 161 -16.09 -13.76 2.16
N ALA A 162 -16.57 -14.93 2.58
CA ALA A 162 -17.45 -15.08 3.75
C ALA A 162 -16.83 -14.60 5.08
N ASN A 163 -15.50 -14.58 5.18
CA ASN A 163 -14.77 -14.16 6.38
C ASN A 163 -14.11 -12.77 6.22
N LYS A 164 -14.45 -12.05 5.14
CA LYS A 164 -13.94 -10.71 4.90
C LYS A 164 -14.93 -9.66 5.33
N ALA A 165 -14.46 -8.74 6.16
CA ALA A 165 -15.11 -7.43 6.31
C ALA A 165 -15.16 -6.69 4.96
N PHE A 166 -14.17 -6.94 4.07
CA PHE A 166 -14.02 -6.31 2.75
C PHE A 166 -14.02 -7.34 1.60
N SER A 167 -15.19 -7.63 1.06
CA SER A 167 -15.28 -8.50 -0.12
C SER A 167 -14.77 -7.81 -1.39
N TYR A 168 -14.15 -8.58 -2.31
CA TYR A 168 -13.68 -8.13 -3.64
C TYR A 168 -12.60 -7.04 -3.67
N ILE A 169 -11.91 -6.80 -2.55
CA ILE A 169 -10.71 -5.97 -2.50
C ILE A 169 -9.49 -6.89 -2.33
N GLN A 170 -8.44 -6.63 -3.09
CA GLN A 170 -7.14 -7.32 -3.01
C GLN A 170 -6.02 -6.28 -3.05
N PRO A 171 -5.03 -6.33 -2.15
CA PRO A 171 -3.92 -5.40 -2.24
C PRO A 171 -3.07 -5.68 -3.48
N VAL A 172 -2.48 -4.64 -4.04
CA VAL A 172 -1.44 -4.77 -5.05
C VAL A 172 -0.20 -5.35 -4.37
N LYS A 173 0.34 -6.41 -4.98
CA LYS A 173 1.53 -7.11 -4.51
C LYS A 173 2.53 -7.22 -5.66
N ILE A 174 3.80 -6.90 -5.41
CA ILE A 174 4.87 -7.13 -6.38
C ILE A 174 4.92 -8.63 -6.67
N ALA A 175 4.76 -8.97 -7.95
CA ALA A 175 4.72 -10.34 -8.46
C ALA A 175 3.67 -11.26 -7.79
N GLY A 176 2.64 -10.70 -7.14
CA GLY A 176 1.69 -11.47 -6.32
C GLY A 176 2.27 -12.01 -5.00
N VAL A 177 3.49 -11.59 -4.65
CA VAL A 177 4.27 -12.11 -3.51
C VAL A 177 4.17 -11.18 -2.30
N ALA A 178 4.71 -9.96 -2.42
CA ALA A 178 4.91 -9.04 -1.31
C ALA A 178 4.04 -7.79 -1.44
N ARG A 179 3.52 -7.26 -0.32
CA ARG A 179 2.76 -6.00 -0.27
C ARG A 179 3.59 -4.88 -0.87
N PHE A 180 2.99 -4.13 -1.80
CA PHE A 180 3.73 -3.13 -2.55
C PHE A 180 3.67 -1.77 -1.85
N GLN A 181 4.83 -1.22 -1.52
CA GLN A 181 4.98 0.14 -1.02
C GLN A 181 5.44 1.02 -2.16
N MET A 182 4.50 1.76 -2.75
CA MET A 182 4.77 2.56 -3.94
C MET A 182 5.20 3.98 -3.54
N PRO A 183 6.49 4.33 -3.64
CA PRO A 183 6.90 5.72 -3.55
C PRO A 183 6.36 6.49 -4.77
N THR A 184 6.18 7.79 -4.60
CA THR A 184 5.77 8.74 -5.63
C THR A 184 6.79 9.89 -5.67
N PRO A 185 6.84 10.68 -6.76
CA PRO A 185 7.70 11.86 -6.78
C PRO A 185 7.07 13.08 -6.08
N LEU A 186 5.88 12.95 -5.51
CA LEU A 186 5.11 14.04 -4.95
C LEU A 186 5.13 14.03 -3.43
N TYR A 187 5.22 15.20 -2.82
CA TYR A 187 4.95 15.38 -1.40
C TYR A 187 3.53 15.93 -1.26
N ALA A 188 2.58 15.10 -0.82
CA ALA A 188 1.17 15.47 -0.69
C ALA A 188 0.63 15.36 0.74
N SER A 189 1.44 14.91 1.72
CA SER A 189 1.02 14.82 3.13
C SER A 189 0.59 16.18 3.71
N ASP A 190 1.18 17.27 3.22
CA ASP A 190 0.63 18.62 3.39
C ASP A 190 0.16 19.15 2.03
N ILE A 191 -1.13 18.98 1.75
CA ILE A 191 -1.74 19.34 0.47
C ILE A 191 -1.66 20.84 0.16
N ASN A 192 -1.53 21.71 1.17
CA ASN A 192 -1.36 23.14 0.98
C ASN A 192 0.06 23.51 0.52
N ASN A 193 1.02 22.58 0.69
CA ASN A 193 2.41 22.71 0.29
C ASN A 193 2.79 21.57 -0.68
N LEU A 194 1.87 21.22 -1.58
CA LEU A 194 2.08 20.23 -2.62
C LEU A 194 3.32 20.60 -3.45
N LYS A 195 4.22 19.63 -3.64
CA LYS A 195 5.43 19.86 -4.44
C LYS A 195 6.00 18.57 -5.03
N TYR A 196 6.77 18.76 -6.10
CA TYR A 196 7.63 17.73 -6.67
C TYR A 196 8.90 17.56 -5.82
N CYS A 197 9.23 16.33 -5.44
CA CYS A 197 10.36 15.97 -4.57
C CYS A 197 11.25 14.86 -5.14
N GLY A 198 11.00 14.41 -6.38
CA GLY A 198 11.81 13.39 -7.04
C GLY A 198 11.89 12.08 -6.24
N PHE A 199 13.09 11.66 -5.82
CA PHE A 199 13.25 10.42 -5.04
C PHE A 199 12.87 10.53 -3.57
N ARG A 200 12.59 11.75 -3.08
CA ARG A 200 12.21 12.03 -1.68
C ARG A 200 10.72 12.36 -1.52
N GLY A 201 9.91 12.05 -2.53
CA GLY A 201 8.45 12.20 -2.41
C GLY A 201 7.86 11.23 -1.40
N GLY A 202 6.57 11.42 -1.10
CA GLY A 202 5.78 10.52 -0.26
C GLY A 202 5.43 9.22 -0.98
N GLY A 203 4.76 8.32 -0.28
CA GLY A 203 4.27 7.06 -0.81
C GLY A 203 2.74 6.99 -0.75
N ILE A 204 2.19 6.08 -1.55
CA ILE A 204 0.80 5.67 -1.41
C ILE A 204 0.73 4.67 -0.26
N ASP A 205 -0.14 4.91 0.72
CA ASP A 205 -0.31 4.02 1.87
C ASP A 205 -0.80 2.63 1.44
N ILE A 206 -1.92 2.59 0.69
CA ILE A 206 -2.48 1.34 0.19
C ILE A 206 -2.86 1.48 -1.28
N LEU A 207 -2.27 0.61 -2.10
CA LEU A 207 -2.72 0.36 -3.46
C LEU A 207 -3.45 -0.98 -3.52
N ALA A 208 -4.66 -1.00 -4.07
CA ALA A 208 -5.50 -2.18 -4.14
C ALA A 208 -6.22 -2.30 -5.50
N ARG A 209 -6.74 -3.50 -5.75
CA ARG A 209 -7.67 -3.81 -6.84
C ARG A 209 -9.03 -4.12 -6.22
N THR A 210 -10.08 -3.50 -6.75
CA THR A 210 -11.45 -3.64 -6.23
C THR A 210 -12.42 -4.03 -7.34
N GLY A 211 -13.28 -5.01 -7.08
CA GLY A 211 -14.26 -5.53 -8.04
C GLY A 211 -13.94 -6.92 -8.60
N ARG A 212 -14.71 -7.38 -9.59
CA ARG A 212 -14.67 -8.76 -10.09
C ARG A 212 -14.42 -8.81 -11.60
N GLY A 213 -13.38 -9.54 -11.99
CA GLY A 213 -13.08 -9.82 -13.40
C GLY A 213 -12.81 -8.53 -14.19
N ARG A 214 -13.54 -8.31 -15.28
CA ARG A 214 -13.34 -7.16 -16.17
C ARG A 214 -13.76 -5.82 -15.56
N THR A 215 -14.55 -5.81 -14.49
CA THR A 215 -14.95 -4.59 -13.80
C THR A 215 -14.01 -4.21 -12.67
N THR A 216 -12.94 -4.98 -12.43
CA THR A 216 -11.95 -4.66 -11.42
C THR A 216 -11.27 -3.33 -11.75
N LYS A 217 -11.23 -2.42 -10.77
CA LYS A 217 -10.61 -1.10 -10.86
C LYS A 217 -9.40 -1.01 -9.94
N LEU A 218 -8.48 -0.11 -10.27
CA LEU A 218 -7.38 0.25 -9.38
C LEU A 218 -7.91 1.23 -8.33
N CYS A 219 -7.51 1.02 -7.09
CA CYS A 219 -7.99 1.72 -5.92
C CYS A 219 -6.78 2.22 -5.14
N ILE A 220 -6.66 3.54 -5.06
CA ILE A 220 -5.65 4.24 -4.27
C ILE A 220 -6.35 4.63 -2.97
N MET A 221 -5.65 4.47 -1.85
CA MET A 221 -6.20 4.78 -0.54
C MET A 221 -5.17 5.49 0.32
N GLU A 222 -5.58 6.63 0.87
CA GLU A 222 -4.86 7.33 1.94
C GLU A 222 -5.46 6.91 3.27
N LEU A 223 -4.60 6.49 4.19
CA LEU A 223 -4.97 5.93 5.47
C LEU A 223 -4.60 6.89 6.60
N LYS A 224 -5.48 7.02 7.60
CA LYS A 224 -5.15 7.64 8.89
C LYS A 224 -5.43 6.70 10.04
N ASP A 225 -4.64 6.80 11.10
CA ASP A 225 -4.84 6.03 12.34
C ASP A 225 -5.85 6.66 13.30
N GLU A 226 -6.23 7.92 13.06
CA GLU A 226 -7.28 8.64 13.77
C GLU A 226 -8.22 9.36 12.80
N ASN A 227 -9.46 9.63 13.25
CA ASN A 227 -10.45 10.43 12.52
C ASN A 227 -10.86 11.65 13.35
N ASP A 228 -9.96 12.65 13.34
CA ASP A 228 -10.07 13.87 14.13
C ASP A 228 -10.38 15.09 13.25
N LYS A 229 -10.52 16.26 13.89
CA LYS A 229 -10.85 17.51 13.19
C LYS A 229 -9.65 18.19 12.53
N LYS A 230 -8.42 17.81 12.90
CA LYS A 230 -7.18 18.40 12.35
C LYS A 230 -6.88 17.82 10.97
N GLU A 231 -7.26 16.56 10.75
CA GLU A 231 -7.14 15.90 9.46
C GLU A 231 -8.51 15.33 9.01
N PRO A 232 -9.45 16.21 8.64
CA PRO A 232 -10.79 15.77 8.27
C PRO A 232 -10.76 14.94 6.97
N PRO A 233 -11.73 14.04 6.75
CA PRO A 233 -11.76 13.16 5.56
C PRO A 233 -11.68 13.90 4.21
N ALA A 234 -12.21 15.12 4.13
CA ALA A 234 -12.14 15.95 2.92
C ALA A 234 -10.73 16.47 2.61
N LYS A 235 -9.84 16.56 3.61
CA LYS A 235 -8.41 16.85 3.40
C LYS A 235 -7.69 15.59 2.96
N VAL A 236 -7.93 14.45 3.63
CA VAL A 236 -7.33 13.15 3.33
C VAL A 236 -7.61 12.72 1.88
N ILE A 237 -8.86 12.84 1.42
CA ILE A 237 -9.23 12.48 0.05
C ILE A 237 -8.51 13.33 -1.01
N LYS A 238 -8.11 14.58 -0.69
CA LYS A 238 -7.31 15.42 -1.60
C LYS A 238 -5.86 14.99 -1.64
N GLN A 239 -5.28 14.58 -0.50
CA GLN A 239 -3.94 13.98 -0.47
C GLN A 239 -3.92 12.75 -1.38
N ASP A 240 -4.91 11.87 -1.23
CA ASP A 240 -5.07 10.68 -2.06
C ASP A 240 -5.29 11.02 -3.55
N LEU A 241 -6.10 12.04 -3.86
CA LEU A 241 -6.30 12.50 -5.24
C LEU A 241 -4.97 12.91 -5.89
N ALA A 242 -4.07 13.58 -5.18
CA ALA A 242 -2.78 13.97 -5.74
C ALA A 242 -1.95 12.74 -6.16
N TYR A 243 -1.95 11.68 -5.33
CA TYR A 243 -1.29 10.43 -5.67
C TYR A 243 -2.02 9.67 -6.79
N ALA A 244 -3.35 9.69 -6.81
CA ALA A 244 -4.14 9.09 -7.88
C ALA A 244 -3.88 9.76 -9.24
N VAL A 245 -3.73 11.08 -9.27
CA VAL A 245 -3.35 11.82 -10.50
C VAL A 245 -1.98 11.36 -10.99
N PHE A 246 -1.01 11.19 -10.09
CA PHE A 246 0.29 10.62 -10.48
C PHE A 246 0.14 9.20 -11.07
N ILE A 247 -0.66 8.33 -10.46
CA ILE A 247 -0.92 6.98 -10.99
C ILE A 247 -1.57 7.03 -12.37
N MET A 248 -2.53 7.93 -12.59
CA MET A 248 -3.17 8.13 -13.90
C MET A 248 -2.13 8.55 -14.95
N GLU A 249 -1.32 9.57 -14.67
CA GLU A 249 -0.27 10.05 -15.59
C GLU A 249 0.78 8.95 -15.84
N LEU A 250 1.13 8.16 -14.82
CA LEU A 250 2.02 7.02 -14.95
C LEU A 250 1.45 5.95 -15.91
N LEU A 251 0.17 5.60 -15.77
CA LEU A 251 -0.52 4.66 -16.65
C LEU A 251 -0.72 5.18 -18.07
N ARG A 252 -0.66 6.51 -18.25
CA ARG A 252 -0.70 7.18 -19.57
C ARG A 252 0.67 7.40 -20.19
N SER A 253 1.75 7.24 -19.42
CA SER A 253 3.13 7.28 -19.93
C SER A 253 3.46 6.09 -20.83
N GLU A 254 4.61 6.15 -21.51
CA GLU A 254 5.17 5.05 -22.30
C GLU A 254 5.36 3.76 -21.49
N SER A 255 5.57 3.86 -20.17
CA SER A 255 5.73 2.72 -19.26
C SER A 255 4.41 2.23 -18.67
N GLY A 256 3.28 2.84 -19.02
CA GLY A 256 1.98 2.60 -18.39
C GLY A 256 1.51 1.15 -18.52
N GLN A 257 1.78 0.50 -19.65
CA GLN A 257 1.45 -0.91 -19.85
C GLN A 257 2.23 -1.84 -18.90
N ASN A 258 3.48 -1.50 -18.62
CA ASN A 258 4.32 -2.25 -17.69
C ASN A 258 3.80 -2.07 -16.25
N TRP A 259 3.49 -0.85 -15.85
CA TRP A 259 2.90 -0.57 -14.53
C TRP A 259 1.52 -1.22 -14.34
N TRP A 260 0.67 -1.24 -15.37
CA TRP A 260 -0.60 -1.95 -15.36
C TRP A 260 -0.44 -3.44 -15.02
N LYS A 261 0.56 -4.09 -15.64
CA LYS A 261 0.93 -5.47 -15.35
C LYS A 261 1.48 -5.63 -13.93
N ILE A 262 2.35 -4.72 -13.48
CA ILE A 262 2.91 -4.72 -12.11
C ILE A 262 1.80 -4.60 -11.06
N PHE A 263 0.78 -3.76 -11.33
CA PHE A 263 -0.39 -3.62 -10.47
C PHE A 263 -1.31 -4.86 -10.47
N GLY A 264 -0.99 -5.88 -11.28
CA GLY A 264 -1.67 -7.16 -11.32
C GLY A 264 -2.87 -7.21 -12.26
N PHE A 265 -2.95 -6.29 -13.22
CA PHE A 265 -3.96 -6.35 -14.28
C PHE A 265 -3.43 -7.06 -15.52
N GLY A 266 -4.31 -7.78 -16.20
CA GLY A 266 -4.08 -8.32 -17.53
C GLY A 266 -4.58 -7.37 -18.63
N GLY A 267 -4.24 -7.69 -19.88
CA GLY A 267 -4.67 -6.94 -21.05
C GLY A 267 -3.99 -5.57 -21.18
N ILE A 268 -4.54 -4.73 -22.05
CA ILE A 268 -4.04 -3.38 -22.30
C ILE A 268 -4.59 -2.37 -21.29
N VAL A 269 -3.86 -1.28 -21.05
CA VAL A 269 -4.39 -0.14 -20.28
C VAL A 269 -5.70 0.34 -20.93
N PRO A 270 -6.81 0.47 -20.18
CA PRO A 270 -8.08 0.91 -20.73
C PRO A 270 -8.00 2.27 -21.45
N LYS A 271 -8.79 2.43 -22.52
CA LYS A 271 -8.91 3.71 -23.24
C LYS A 271 -9.40 4.83 -22.34
N SER A 272 -10.28 4.53 -21.38
CA SER A 272 -10.70 5.41 -20.28
C SER A 272 -10.39 4.67 -18.98
N ILE A 273 -9.54 5.25 -18.15
CA ILE A 273 -9.19 4.72 -16.83
C ILE A 273 -10.14 5.33 -15.82
N GLU A 274 -10.71 4.48 -14.98
CA GLU A 274 -11.45 4.86 -13.79
C GLU A 274 -10.61 4.44 -12.58
N LEU A 275 -10.23 5.40 -11.74
CA LEU A 275 -9.51 5.17 -10.50
C LEU A 275 -10.42 5.45 -9.30
N TYR A 276 -10.38 4.56 -8.31
CA TYR A 276 -11.01 4.84 -7.02
C TYR A 276 -10.00 5.51 -6.11
N VAL A 277 -10.43 6.59 -5.48
CA VAL A 277 -9.67 7.38 -4.52
C VAL A 277 -10.45 7.27 -3.21
N VAL A 278 -9.83 6.73 -2.17
CA VAL A 278 -10.50 6.28 -0.96
C VAL A 278 -9.80 6.82 0.28
N CYS A 279 -10.54 7.59 1.06
CA CYS A 279 -10.15 7.92 2.42
C CYS A 279 -10.46 6.72 3.34
N VAL A 280 -9.44 6.17 3.99
CA VAL A 280 -9.56 5.05 4.94
C VAL A 280 -9.22 5.55 6.35
N MET A 281 -10.18 5.51 7.27
CA MET A 281 -9.99 6.02 8.63
C MET A 281 -10.80 5.21 9.65
N PRO A 282 -10.45 5.21 10.94
CA PRO A 282 -11.35 4.72 11.97
C PRO A 282 -12.69 5.45 11.96
N SER A 283 -13.76 4.73 12.26
CA SER A 283 -15.09 5.31 12.36
C SER A 283 -15.18 6.20 13.60
N SER A 284 -15.68 7.42 13.42
CA SER A 284 -15.91 8.36 14.51
C SER A 284 -17.12 9.26 14.22
N LYS A 285 -17.47 10.15 15.15
CA LYS A 285 -18.49 11.19 14.93
C LYS A 285 -18.12 12.19 13.82
N ASN A 286 -16.86 12.20 13.36
CA ASN A 286 -16.37 13.08 12.31
C ASN A 286 -16.41 12.42 10.91
N ASN A 287 -16.97 11.21 10.78
CA ASN A 287 -17.21 10.58 9.48
C ASN A 287 -17.88 11.56 8.53
N ASN A 288 -17.37 11.66 7.31
CA ASN A 288 -17.89 12.55 6.28
C ASN A 288 -18.07 11.78 4.98
N THR A 289 -19.32 11.53 4.60
CA THR A 289 -19.68 10.81 3.37
C THR A 289 -20.07 11.73 2.23
N SER A 290 -20.00 13.07 2.42
CA SER A 290 -20.53 14.05 1.46
C SER A 290 -19.81 14.12 0.12
N PHE A 291 -18.62 13.52 0.01
CA PHE A 291 -17.87 13.40 -1.25
C PHE A 291 -18.07 12.05 -1.95
N ALA A 292 -18.78 11.10 -1.35
CA ALA A 292 -19.01 9.79 -1.92
C ALA A 292 -19.66 9.89 -3.31
N ASP A 293 -19.24 9.00 -4.21
CA ASP A 293 -19.73 8.86 -5.59
C ASP A 293 -19.56 10.10 -6.48
N LYS A 294 -18.88 11.14 -5.98
CA LYS A 294 -18.45 12.26 -6.80
C LYS A 294 -17.33 11.83 -7.73
N ILE A 295 -17.33 12.42 -8.91
CA ILE A 295 -16.40 12.09 -9.99
C ILE A 295 -15.67 13.36 -10.41
N ILE A 296 -14.34 13.31 -10.39
CA ILE A 296 -13.47 14.32 -10.99
C ILE A 296 -12.99 13.80 -12.33
N TYR A 297 -13.14 14.60 -13.39
CA TYR A 297 -12.78 14.20 -14.75
C TYR A 297 -11.43 14.81 -15.15
N SER A 298 -10.58 14.01 -15.81
CA SER A 298 -9.35 14.48 -16.45
C SER A 298 -9.32 14.00 -17.90
N GLY A 299 -9.94 14.79 -18.78
CA GLY A 299 -10.18 14.39 -20.17
C GLY A 299 -11.10 13.17 -20.23
N LYS A 300 -10.60 12.03 -20.72
CA LYS A 300 -11.34 10.77 -20.83
C LYS A 300 -11.24 9.88 -19.58
N ASP A 301 -10.36 10.23 -18.66
CA ASP A 301 -10.10 9.50 -17.43
C ASP A 301 -10.85 10.15 -16.27
N ASN A 302 -11.05 9.41 -15.18
CA ASN A 302 -11.80 9.93 -14.04
C ASN A 302 -11.38 9.30 -12.70
N PHE A 303 -11.65 10.07 -11.65
CA PHE A 303 -11.41 9.72 -10.25
C PHE A 303 -12.75 9.65 -9.53
N HIS A 304 -13.07 8.49 -8.99
CA HIS A 304 -14.28 8.29 -8.21
C HIS A 304 -13.95 8.34 -6.73
N PHE A 305 -14.54 9.31 -6.02
CA PHE A 305 -14.34 9.48 -4.60
C PHE A 305 -15.19 8.52 -3.79
N GLN A 306 -14.51 7.87 -2.84
CA GLN A 306 -15.07 6.82 -2.01
C GLN A 306 -14.54 6.97 -0.58
N TYR A 307 -15.21 6.36 0.39
CA TYR A 307 -14.75 6.33 1.79
C TYR A 307 -14.78 4.92 2.34
N MET A 308 -13.98 4.71 3.38
CA MET A 308 -13.95 3.50 4.18
C MET A 308 -13.71 3.87 5.65
N TYR A 309 -14.75 3.73 6.46
CA TYR A 309 -14.67 3.86 7.91
C TYR A 309 -14.73 2.48 8.55
N PHE A 310 -13.82 2.20 9.48
CA PHE A 310 -13.75 0.89 10.13
C PHE A 310 -13.72 0.98 11.65
N GLN A 311 -14.17 -0.06 12.31
CA GLN A 311 -13.96 -0.28 13.74
C GLN A 311 -13.03 -1.48 13.89
N GLU A 312 -12.12 -1.41 14.87
CA GLU A 312 -11.24 -2.51 15.22
C GLU A 312 -11.35 -2.90 16.69
N ASN A 313 -11.13 -4.17 16.97
CA ASN A 313 -10.97 -4.69 18.32
C ASN A 313 -9.82 -5.69 18.32
N ASN A 314 -8.87 -5.56 19.26
CA ASN A 314 -7.71 -6.44 19.38
C ASN A 314 -6.95 -6.68 18.05
N ASN A 315 -6.75 -5.63 17.24
CA ASN A 315 -6.08 -5.70 15.94
C ASN A 315 -6.79 -6.61 14.93
N GLU A 316 -8.13 -6.63 14.99
CA GLU A 316 -9.01 -7.22 13.99
C GLU A 316 -10.09 -6.21 13.59
N VAL A 317 -10.42 -6.13 12.31
CA VAL A 317 -11.52 -5.29 11.82
C VAL A 317 -12.84 -5.97 12.17
N VAL A 318 -13.70 -5.29 12.93
CA VAL A 318 -14.98 -5.83 13.40
C VAL A 318 -16.20 -5.25 12.68
N ASP A 319 -16.10 -4.02 12.19
CA ASP A 319 -17.17 -3.36 11.45
C ASP A 319 -16.62 -2.40 10.39
N VAL A 320 -17.38 -2.20 9.32
CA VAL A 320 -17.00 -1.39 8.16
C VAL A 320 -18.21 -0.70 7.54
N VAL A 321 -18.10 0.62 7.42
CA VAL A 321 -18.98 1.47 6.61
C VAL A 321 -18.19 2.00 5.41
N THR A 322 -18.61 1.67 4.19
CA THR A 322 -17.89 2.07 2.97
C THR A 322 -18.86 2.35 1.83
N SER A 323 -18.50 3.29 0.96
CA SER A 323 -19.20 3.54 -0.31
C SER A 323 -18.71 2.62 -1.45
N LEU A 324 -17.60 1.91 -1.27
CA LEU A 324 -17.16 0.92 -2.24
C LEU A 324 -18.25 -0.14 -2.41
N LYS A 325 -18.71 -0.33 -3.66
CA LYS A 325 -19.80 -1.26 -3.97
C LYS A 325 -19.54 -2.63 -3.35
N LYS A 326 -20.36 -3.00 -2.36
CA LYS A 326 -20.41 -4.36 -1.84
C LYS A 326 -21.01 -5.23 -2.94
N TYR A 327 -20.18 -6.01 -3.61
CA TYR A 327 -20.71 -7.10 -4.43
C TYR A 327 -21.21 -8.15 -3.43
N VAL A 328 -22.53 -8.28 -3.31
CA VAL A 328 -23.12 -9.37 -2.54
C VAL A 328 -22.79 -10.66 -3.30
N SER A 329 -22.12 -11.61 -2.65
CA SER A 329 -22.06 -12.97 -3.16
C SER A 329 -23.50 -13.48 -3.23
N LYS A 330 -24.05 -13.60 -4.45
CA LYS A 330 -25.24 -14.41 -4.66
C LYS A 330 -24.93 -15.86 -4.35
#